data_AF-A0A4Q3W423-F1
#
_entry.id   AF-A0A4Q3W423-F1
#
_cell.length_a   1.000
_cell.length_b   1.000
_cell.length_c   1.000
_cell.angle_alpha   90.00
_cell.angle_beta   90.00
_cell.angle_gamma   90.00
#
_symmetry.space_group_name_H-M   'P 1'
#
loop_
_entity.id
_entity.type
_entity.pdbx_description
1 polymer ?
#
loop_
_entity_poly.entity_id
_entity_poly.type
_entity_poly.pdbx_seq_one_letter_code
_entity_poly.pdbx_strand_id
1 'polypeptide(L)'
;MHSILPFLLAMVAVIVLLEIWATKLRIAYPILLVVGGLLISFIPGLPMVKVNPDLIFFIFLPPLLYEAAWAVSFKEMKKWWRIISSFAFLVVFFTALSVAIFTNLLIPGFTIALGFLLGGIVSPPDAVSTGAIMKFVKIPK
;
A
#
# COMPACT_ATOMS: atom_id res chain seq x y z
N MET A 1 -2.70 -18.53 26.11
CA MET A 1 -3.47 -17.31 25.72
C MET A 1 -2.96 -16.03 26.38
N HIS A 2 -2.15 -16.08 27.46
CA HIS A 2 -1.63 -14.88 28.14
C HIS A 2 -0.47 -14.15 27.45
N SER A 3 0.21 -14.77 26.47
CA SER A 3 1.38 -14.18 25.78
C SER A 3 1.03 -13.38 24.51
N ILE A 4 -0.20 -13.50 24.00
CA ILE A 4 -0.62 -12.85 22.75
C ILE A 4 -0.97 -11.37 22.97
N LEU A 5 -1.69 -11.09 24.06
CA LEU A 5 -2.06 -9.73 24.46
C LEU A 5 -0.84 -8.80 24.65
N PRO A 6 0.20 -9.18 25.44
CA PRO A 6 1.38 -8.35 25.59
C PRO A 6 2.16 -8.19 24.28
N PHE A 7 2.16 -9.21 23.41
CA PHE A 7 2.78 -9.12 22.10
C PHE A 7 2.07 -8.12 21.18
N LEU A 8 0.73 -8.19 21.08
CA LEU A 8 -0.06 -7.24 20.30
C LEU A 8 0.10 -5.81 20.82
N LEU A 9 0.10 -5.62 22.14
CA LEU A 9 0.35 -4.33 22.77
C LEU A 9 1.76 -3.81 22.45
N ALA A 10 2.78 -4.66 22.52
CA ALA A 10 4.14 -4.30 22.12
C ALA A 10 4.21 -3.92 20.63
N MET A 11 3.49 -4.64 19.76
CA MET A 11 3.44 -4.35 18.33
C MET A 11 2.77 -3.00 18.05
N VAL A 12 1.65 -2.70 18.72
CA VAL A 12 1.00 -1.38 18.66
C VAL A 12 1.94 -0.29 19.18
N ALA A 13 2.63 -0.52 20.30
CA ALA A 13 3.58 0.45 20.85
C ALA A 13 4.72 0.75 19.86
N VAL A 14 5.25 -0.27 19.18
CA VAL A 14 6.27 -0.11 18.14
C VAL A 14 5.73 0.67 16.94
N ILE A 15 4.51 0.38 16.47
CA ILE A 15 3.87 1.12 15.37
C ILE A 15 3.75 2.60 15.72
N VAL A 16 3.24 2.92 16.93
CA VAL A 16 3.11 4.30 17.42
C VAL A 16 4.48 4.98 17.52
N LEU A 17 5.50 4.27 18.00
CA LEU A 17 6.85 4.83 18.13
C LEU A 17 7.48 5.14 16.76
N LEU A 18 7.29 4.24 15.78
CA LEU A 18 7.72 4.47 14.40
C LEU A 18 6.99 5.65 13.76
N GLU A 19 5.69 5.83 14.04
CA GLU A 19 4.91 6.96 13.53
C GLU A 19 5.36 8.31 14.13
N ILE A 20 5.63 8.33 15.43
CA ILE A 20 6.22 9.51 16.11
C ILE A 20 7.58 9.85 15.49
N TRP A 21 8.41 8.84 15.24
CA TRP A 21 9.70 9.02 14.57
C TRP A 21 9.56 9.51 13.14
N ALA A 22 8.59 8.98 12.37
CA ALA A 22 8.30 9.42 11.00
C ALA A 22 8.00 10.92 10.96
N THR A 23 7.16 11.36 11.89
CA THR A 23 6.77 12.77 12.02
C THR A 23 7.96 13.65 12.39
N LYS A 24 8.83 13.19 13.30
CA LYS A 24 10.05 13.92 13.70
C LYS A 24 11.07 14.04 12.55
N LEU A 25 11.21 12.97 11.76
CA LEU A 25 12.12 12.91 10.61
C LEU A 25 11.54 13.58 9.35
N ARG A 26 10.24 13.97 9.37
CA ARG A 26 9.50 14.50 8.21
C ARG A 26 9.47 13.55 7.01
N ILE A 27 9.37 12.25 7.29
CA ILE A 27 9.29 11.19 6.29
C ILE A 27 7.87 10.60 6.33
N ALA A 28 7.36 10.13 5.19
CA ALA A 28 6.07 9.45 5.15
C ALA A 28 6.10 8.17 6.01
N TYR A 29 5.15 8.06 6.95
CA TYR A 29 5.06 6.92 7.88
C TYR A 29 5.02 5.54 7.20
N PRO A 30 4.42 5.33 6.01
CA PRO A 30 4.40 4.00 5.38
C PRO A 30 5.82 3.46 5.14
N ILE A 31 6.79 4.33 4.82
CA ILE A 31 8.17 3.94 4.57
C ILE A 31 8.81 3.39 5.84
N LEU A 32 8.67 4.09 6.97
CA LEU A 32 9.22 3.63 8.25
C LEU A 32 8.51 2.40 8.79
N LEU A 33 7.20 2.25 8.55
CA LEU A 33 6.48 1.04 8.95
C LEU A 33 6.96 -0.19 8.17
N VAL A 34 7.16 -0.07 6.86
CA VAL A 34 7.68 -1.17 6.03
C VAL A 34 9.11 -1.53 6.42
N VAL A 35 10.00 -0.54 6.54
CA VAL A 35 11.40 -0.78 6.93
C VAL A 35 11.50 -1.31 8.36
N GLY A 36 10.76 -0.73 9.30
CA GLY A 36 10.72 -1.18 10.69
C GLY A 36 10.17 -2.60 10.83
N GLY A 37 9.06 -2.90 10.16
CA GLY A 37 8.49 -4.26 10.12
C GLY A 37 9.44 -5.27 9.50
N LEU A 38 10.14 -4.90 8.43
CA LEU A 38 11.16 -5.74 7.80
C LEU A 38 12.33 -6.02 8.77
N LEU A 39 12.85 -5.01 9.45
CA LEU A 39 13.93 -5.16 10.43
C LEU A 39 13.51 -6.04 11.61
N ILE A 40 12.27 -5.90 12.10
CA ILE A 40 11.72 -6.73 13.17
C ILE A 40 11.56 -8.17 12.71
N SER A 41 11.25 -8.42 11.43
CA SER A 41 11.06 -9.78 10.91
C SER A 41 12.34 -10.62 10.93
N PHE A 42 13.52 -10.00 11.02
CA PHE A 42 14.81 -10.70 11.18
C PHE A 42 15.09 -11.16 12.62
N ILE A 43 14.29 -10.76 13.62
CA ILE A 43 14.52 -11.13 15.03
C ILE A 43 14.05 -12.57 15.25
N PRO A 44 14.95 -13.54 15.55
CA PRO A 44 14.57 -14.92 15.77
C PRO A 44 13.82 -15.06 17.10
N GLY A 45 12.75 -15.85 17.11
CA GLY A 45 11.95 -16.13 18.32
C GLY A 45 10.69 -15.28 18.50
N LEU A 46 10.39 -14.35 17.57
CA LEU A 46 9.09 -13.67 17.56
C LEU A 46 7.96 -14.62 17.12
N PRO A 47 6.79 -14.56 17.75
CA PRO A 47 5.64 -15.33 17.32
C PRO A 47 5.22 -14.89 15.91
N MET A 48 5.07 -15.84 14.99
CA MET A 48 4.65 -15.58 13.62
C MET A 48 3.16 -15.22 13.59
N VAL A 49 2.85 -13.93 13.67
CA VAL A 49 1.47 -13.46 13.53
C VAL A 49 1.11 -13.43 12.04
N LYS A 50 0.39 -14.45 11.60
CA LYS A 50 -0.27 -14.45 10.28
C LYS A 50 -1.64 -13.79 10.41
N VAL A 51 -1.77 -12.60 9.86
CA VAL A 51 -3.08 -11.93 9.72
C VAL A 51 -3.82 -12.62 8.58
N ASN A 52 -5.09 -12.98 8.80
CA ASN A 52 -5.92 -13.55 7.75
C ASN A 52 -6.19 -12.46 6.67
N PRO A 53 -5.80 -12.68 5.40
CA PRO A 53 -6.05 -11.73 4.31
C PRO A 53 -7.53 -11.39 4.13
N ASP A 54 -8.44 -12.34 4.39
CA ASP A 54 -9.89 -12.11 4.25
C ASP A 54 -10.37 -11.04 5.20
N LEU A 55 -9.81 -10.96 6.42
CA LEU A 55 -10.13 -9.89 7.35
C LEU A 55 -9.70 -8.52 6.79
N ILE A 56 -8.54 -8.45 6.13
CA ILE A 56 -8.06 -7.22 5.51
C ILE A 56 -9.02 -6.81 4.37
N PHE A 57 -9.36 -7.74 3.48
CA PHE A 57 -10.21 -7.45 2.32
C PHE A 57 -11.67 -7.14 2.68
N PHE A 58 -12.23 -7.79 3.69
CA PHE A 58 -13.65 -7.62 4.05
C PHE A 58 -13.88 -6.55 5.13
N ILE A 59 -12.94 -6.34 6.05
CA ILE A 59 -13.15 -5.43 7.18
C ILE A 59 -12.41 -4.11 6.99
N PHE A 60 -11.14 -4.13 6.57
CA PHE A 60 -10.31 -2.93 6.53
C PHE A 60 -10.38 -2.19 5.19
N LEU A 61 -10.35 -2.93 4.08
CA LEU A 61 -10.32 -2.34 2.75
C LEU A 61 -11.59 -1.54 2.39
N PRO A 62 -12.83 -2.00 2.67
CA PRO A 62 -14.03 -1.27 2.28
C PRO A 62 -14.17 0.10 2.96
N PRO A 63 -13.97 0.24 4.29
CA PRO A 63 -13.96 1.56 4.94
C PRO A 63 -12.88 2.50 4.40
N LEU A 64 -11.67 2.00 4.14
CA LEU A 64 -10.57 2.80 3.60
C LEU A 64 -10.89 3.34 2.20
N LEU A 65 -11.46 2.49 1.33
CA LEU A 65 -11.90 2.92 0.00
C LEU A 65 -13.08 3.91 0.08
N TYR A 66 -14.00 3.70 1.02
CA TYR A 66 -15.13 4.61 1.21
C TYR A 66 -14.67 6.01 1.64
N GLU A 67 -13.77 6.09 2.61
CA GLU A 67 -13.19 7.37 3.05
C GLU A 67 -12.46 8.09 1.90
N ALA A 68 -11.65 7.35 1.14
CA ALA A 68 -10.95 7.89 -0.02
C ALA A 68 -11.91 8.39 -1.12
N ALA A 69 -12.98 7.65 -1.39
CA ALA A 69 -14.00 8.04 -2.36
C ALA A 69 -14.82 9.25 -1.90
N TRP A 70 -15.10 9.35 -0.59
CA TRP A 70 -15.88 10.44 -0.01
C TRP A 70 -15.17 11.80 -0.12
N ALA A 71 -13.84 11.81 -0.12
CA ALA A 71 -13.05 13.02 -0.30
C ALA A 71 -13.13 13.60 -1.74
N VAL A 72 -13.60 12.83 -2.72
CA VAL A 72 -13.61 13.22 -4.14
C VAL A 72 -14.91 13.94 -4.51
N SER A 73 -14.80 15.14 -5.06
CA SER A 73 -15.94 15.88 -5.62
C SER A 73 -16.40 15.31 -6.95
N PHE A 74 -17.68 14.93 -7.04
CA PHE A 74 -18.29 14.42 -8.28
C PHE A 74 -18.20 15.45 -9.43
N LYS A 75 -18.29 16.75 -9.12
CA LYS A 75 -18.22 17.83 -10.11
C LYS A 75 -16.82 17.94 -10.73
N GLU A 76 -15.77 17.82 -9.91
CA GLU A 76 -14.38 17.83 -10.36
C GLU A 76 -14.04 16.56 -11.13
N MET A 77 -14.50 15.40 -10.66
CA MET A 77 -14.34 14.14 -11.36
C MET A 77 -14.94 14.20 -12.77
N LYS A 78 -16.15 14.76 -12.92
CA LYS A 78 -16.78 14.94 -14.24
C LYS A 78 -15.99 15.90 -15.13
N LYS A 79 -15.44 16.99 -14.58
CA LYS A 79 -14.60 17.94 -15.31
C LYS A 79 -13.35 17.27 -15.90
N TRP A 80 -12.73 16.35 -15.15
CA TRP A 80 -11.48 15.70 -15.52
C TRP A 80 -11.63 14.23 -15.95
N TRP A 81 -12.86 13.77 -16.21
CA TRP A 81 -13.18 12.36 -16.45
C TRP A 81 -12.30 11.71 -17.52
N ARG A 82 -12.01 12.43 -18.61
CA ARG A 82 -11.14 11.93 -19.69
C ARG A 82 -9.71 11.62 -19.22
N ILE A 83 -9.14 12.49 -18.39
CA ILE A 83 -7.79 12.30 -17.85
C ILE A 83 -7.81 11.18 -16.81
N ILE A 84 -8.77 11.22 -15.88
CA ILE A 84 -8.91 10.20 -14.83
C ILE A 84 -9.07 8.81 -15.45
N SER A 85 -9.92 8.66 -16.47
CA SER A 85 -10.11 7.40 -17.17
C SER A 85 -8.83 6.94 -17.90
N SER A 86 -8.07 7.86 -18.50
CA SER A 86 -6.78 7.52 -19.11
C SER A 86 -5.78 6.97 -18.09
N PHE A 87 -5.67 7.61 -16.91
CA PHE A 87 -4.79 7.14 -15.84
C PHE A 87 -5.27 5.83 -15.22
N ALA A 88 -6.58 5.65 -15.05
CA ALA A 88 -7.14 4.45 -14.45
C ALA A 88 -7.08 3.21 -15.37
N PHE A 89 -7.19 3.38 -16.70
CA PHE A 89 -7.22 2.26 -17.64
C PHE A 89 -5.92 2.12 -18.43
N LEU A 90 -5.55 3.14 -19.22
CA LEU A 90 -4.43 3.01 -20.15
C LEU A 90 -3.10 2.88 -19.41
N VAL A 91 -2.86 3.72 -18.40
CA VAL A 91 -1.60 3.68 -17.64
C VAL A 91 -1.50 2.40 -16.81
N VAL A 92 -2.58 1.99 -16.15
CA VAL A 92 -2.63 0.72 -15.39
C VAL A 92 -2.39 -0.48 -16.30
N PHE A 93 -3.06 -0.54 -17.46
CA PHE A 93 -2.86 -1.63 -18.41
C PHE A 93 -1.42 -1.66 -18.95
N PHE A 94 -0.87 -0.50 -19.29
CA PHE A 94 0.50 -0.40 -19.80
C PHE A 94 1.54 -0.81 -18.74
N THR A 95 1.36 -0.38 -17.49
CA THR A 95 2.24 -0.76 -16.38
C THR A 95 2.12 -2.26 -16.08
N ALA A 96 0.91 -2.81 -16.03
CA ALA A 96 0.69 -4.24 -15.83
C ALA A 96 1.29 -5.10 -16.95
N LEU A 97 1.11 -4.69 -18.21
CA LEU A 97 1.70 -5.37 -19.37
C LEU A 97 3.23 -5.30 -19.34
N SER A 98 3.79 -4.14 -19.02
CA SER A 98 5.24 -3.97 -18.89
C SER A 98 5.80 -4.92 -17.83
N VAL A 99 5.21 -4.92 -16.62
CA VAL A 99 5.60 -5.85 -15.54
C VAL A 99 5.46 -7.30 -15.99
N ALA A 100 4.40 -7.66 -16.72
CA ALA A 100 4.20 -9.02 -17.20
C ALA A 100 5.30 -9.49 -18.16
N ILE A 101 5.71 -8.62 -19.09
CA ILE A 101 6.79 -8.92 -20.04
C ILE A 101 8.12 -9.03 -19.31
N PHE A 102 8.46 -8.06 -18.45
CA PHE A 102 9.72 -8.08 -17.71
C PHE A 102 9.84 -9.29 -16.79
N THR A 103 8.79 -9.64 -16.06
CA THR A 103 8.80 -10.81 -15.15
C THR A 103 8.91 -12.12 -15.92
N ASN A 104 8.21 -12.27 -17.05
CA ASN A 104 8.31 -13.45 -17.90
C ASN A 104 9.73 -13.64 -18.48
N LEU A 105 10.42 -12.55 -18.82
CA LEU A 105 11.78 -12.59 -19.38
C LEU A 105 12.86 -12.80 -18.30
N LEU A 106 12.73 -12.17 -17.14
CA LEU A 106 13.73 -12.19 -16.08
C LEU A 106 13.65 -13.44 -15.19
N ILE A 107 12.46 -14.01 -15.04
CA ILE A 107 12.21 -15.14 -14.13
C ILE A 107 11.87 -16.38 -14.98
N PRO A 108 12.81 -17.35 -15.10
CA PRO A 108 12.56 -18.59 -15.83
C PRO A 108 11.34 -19.33 -15.27
N GLY A 109 10.38 -19.68 -16.14
CA GLY A 109 9.16 -20.39 -15.75
C GLY A 109 7.99 -19.51 -15.29
N PHE A 110 8.16 -18.18 -15.24
CA PHE A 110 7.08 -17.26 -14.89
C PHE A 110 6.19 -17.01 -16.10
N THR A 111 4.92 -17.42 -16.06
CA THR A 111 4.02 -17.23 -17.21
C THR A 111 3.58 -15.77 -17.35
N ILE A 112 3.19 -15.37 -18.56
CA ILE A 112 2.63 -14.04 -18.82
C ILE A 112 1.40 -13.78 -17.94
N ALA A 113 0.60 -14.80 -17.64
CA ALA A 113 -0.57 -14.68 -16.76
C ALA A 113 -0.18 -14.32 -15.31
N LEU A 114 0.87 -14.95 -14.75
CA LEU A 114 1.39 -14.60 -13.43
C LEU A 114 2.03 -13.21 -13.45
N GLY A 115 2.72 -12.86 -14.55
CA GLY A 115 3.26 -11.54 -14.78
C GLY A 115 2.19 -10.46 -14.78
N PHE A 116 1.06 -10.72 -15.44
CA PHE A 116 -0.08 -9.81 -15.49
C PHE A 116 -0.76 -9.71 -14.13
N LEU A 117 -0.83 -10.80 -13.36
CA LEU A 117 -1.33 -10.79 -11.97
C LEU A 117 -0.43 -9.91 -11.07
N LEU A 118 0.89 -10.07 -11.14
CA LEU A 118 1.83 -9.21 -10.40
C LEU A 118 1.68 -7.75 -10.84
N GLY A 119 1.60 -7.52 -12.15
CA GLY A 119 1.37 -6.19 -12.73
C GLY A 119 0.06 -5.56 -12.24
N GLY A 120 -1.01 -6.33 -12.13
CA GLY A 120 -2.30 -5.89 -11.59
C GLY A 120 -2.25 -5.50 -10.12
N ILE A 121 -1.39 -6.14 -9.32
CA ILE A 121 -1.18 -5.79 -7.90
C ILE A 121 -0.37 -4.49 -7.76
N VAL A 122 0.63 -4.28 -8.61
CA VAL A 122 1.59 -3.16 -8.48
C VAL A 122 1.15 -1.90 -9.23
N SER A 123 0.34 -2.04 -10.27
CA SER A 123 -0.07 -0.93 -11.15
C SER A 123 -0.97 0.14 -10.53
N PRO A 124 -1.95 -0.16 -9.65
CA PRO A 124 -2.85 0.86 -9.13
C PRO A 124 -2.11 1.76 -8.13
N PRO A 125 -2.16 3.10 -8.29
CA PRO A 125 -1.57 4.01 -7.32
C PRO A 125 -2.37 3.97 -6.01
N ASP A 126 -1.67 3.80 -4.88
CA ASP A 126 -2.29 3.83 -3.56
C ASP A 126 -2.55 5.28 -3.10
N ALA A 127 -3.83 5.63 -2.96
CA ALA A 127 -4.27 6.94 -2.52
C ALA A 127 -3.83 7.25 -1.07
N VAL A 128 -3.74 6.23 -0.20
CA VAL A 128 -3.39 6.41 1.21
C VAL A 128 -1.90 6.74 1.34
N SER A 129 -1.04 5.94 0.70
CA SER A 129 0.42 6.18 0.70
C SER A 129 0.79 7.49 0.01
N THR A 130 0.16 7.82 -1.11
CA THR A 130 0.42 9.10 -1.80
C THR A 130 -0.05 10.28 -0.97
N GLY A 131 -1.24 10.23 -0.37
CA GLY A 131 -1.74 11.26 0.55
C GLY A 131 -0.82 11.50 1.75
N ALA A 132 -0.22 10.44 2.31
CA ALA A 132 0.76 10.55 3.39
C ALA A 132 2.04 11.30 2.96
N ILE A 133 2.52 11.05 1.74
CA ILE A 133 3.72 11.72 1.18
C ILE A 133 3.41 13.20 0.86
N MET A 134 2.22 13.50 0.32
CA MET A 134 1.82 14.87 -0.03
C MET A 134 1.79 15.83 1.16
N LYS A 135 1.62 15.33 2.40
CA LYS A 135 1.69 16.17 3.61
C LYS A 135 3.07 16.80 3.83
N PHE A 136 4.13 16.18 3.31
CA PHE A 136 5.52 16.62 3.51
C PHE A 136 6.13 17.29 2.27
N VAL A 137 5.54 17.12 1.09
CA VAL A 137 5.99 17.70 -0.18
C VAL A 137 5.10 18.90 -0.54
N LYS A 138 5.69 20.08 -0.75
CA LYS A 138 4.95 21.26 -1.27
C LYS A 138 4.63 21.04 -2.74
N ILE A 139 3.35 21.00 -3.09
CA ILE A 139 2.88 20.85 -4.47
C ILE A 139 2.23 22.18 -4.91
N PRO A 140 2.55 22.70 -6.11
CA PRO A 140 1.81 23.83 -6.69
C PRO A 140 0.35 23.44 -6.95
N LYS A 141 -0.58 24.37 -6.73
CA LYS A 141 -2.02 24.18 -6.98
C LYS A 141 -2.35 24.15 -8.47
#